data_AF-A0A9P8F594-F1
#
_entry.id   AF-A0A9P8F594-F1
#
_cell.length_a   1.000
_cell.length_b   1.000
_cell.length_c   1.000
_cell.angle_alpha   90.00
_cell.angle_beta   90.00
_cell.angle_gamma   90.00
#
_symmetry.space_group_name_H-M   'P 1'
#
loop_
_entity.id
_entity.type
_entity.pdbx_description
1 polymer ?
#
loop_
_entity_poly.entity_id
_entity_poly.type
_entity_poly.pdbx_seq_one_letter_code
_entity_poly.pdbx_strand_id
1 'polypeptide(L)'
;MATVSQPPQTPPTQPPPPPGTTVPQTSPQLVPSRQPLPLSASQEGQVREIYHKRVRNKCAEEVRLFAACATNRTFTAPFYCRAERRQMNACMLQYANQAEQDAAREEWFATRDLRR
;
A
#
# COMPACT_ATOMS: atom_id res chain seq x y z
N MET A 1 11.24 -2.32 43.61
CA MET A 1 11.13 -2.93 42.27
C MET A 1 9.83 -2.48 41.63
N ALA A 2 9.89 -1.71 40.55
CA ALA A 2 8.74 -1.11 39.88
C ALA A 2 8.21 -2.03 38.77
N THR A 3 6.97 -2.50 38.92
CA THR A 3 6.21 -3.20 37.88
C THR A 3 5.54 -2.13 37.01
N VAL A 4 5.94 -2.01 35.75
CA VAL A 4 5.31 -1.07 34.81
C VAL A 4 3.93 -1.59 34.45
N SER A 5 2.92 -0.82 34.83
CA SER A 5 1.51 -1.00 34.45
C SER A 5 1.32 -0.35 33.09
N GLN A 6 0.77 -1.07 32.10
CA GLN A 6 0.39 -0.50 30.81
C GLN A 6 -1.09 -0.85 30.53
N PRO A 7 -1.96 0.16 30.33
CA PRO A 7 -3.39 -0.04 30.12
C PRO A 7 -3.74 -0.46 28.69
N PRO A 8 -4.93 -1.06 28.46
CA PRO A 8 -5.42 -1.42 27.13
C PRO A 8 -5.78 -0.17 26.32
N GLN A 9 -5.25 -0.06 25.09
CA GLN A 9 -5.57 1.04 24.19
C GLN A 9 -6.92 0.81 23.51
N THR A 10 -7.87 1.71 23.77
CA THR A 10 -9.16 1.78 23.08
C THR A 10 -9.00 2.41 21.69
N PRO A 11 -9.78 1.97 20.68
CA PRO A 11 -9.84 2.64 19.38
C PRO A 11 -10.56 4.00 19.51
N PRO A 12 -10.17 5.04 18.74
CA PRO A 12 -10.86 6.33 18.78
C PRO A 12 -12.27 6.22 18.19
N THR A 13 -13.25 6.56 19.01
CA THR A 13 -14.67 6.73 18.68
C THR A 13 -14.86 7.77 17.57
N GLN A 14 -15.45 7.35 16.45
CA GLN A 14 -15.83 8.22 15.33
C GLN A 14 -17.28 8.71 15.56
N PRO A 15 -17.58 10.02 15.50
CA PRO A 15 -18.95 10.53 15.63
C PRO A 15 -19.81 10.19 14.39
N PRO A 16 -21.15 10.03 14.53
CA PRO A 16 -22.03 9.63 13.44
C PRO A 16 -22.24 10.73 12.38
N PRO A 17 -22.47 10.37 11.10
CA PRO A 17 -22.72 11.35 10.05
C PRO A 17 -24.15 11.93 10.12
N PRO A 18 -24.36 13.23 9.80
CA PRO A 18 -25.69 13.81 9.67
C PRO A 18 -26.39 13.35 8.36
N PRO A 19 -27.73 13.25 8.35
CA PRO A 19 -28.49 12.78 7.20
C PRO A 19 -28.78 13.92 6.19
N GLY A 20 -28.54 13.62 4.91
CA GLY A 20 -29.26 14.19 3.77
C GLY A 20 -28.81 15.56 3.26
N THR A 21 -27.94 15.56 2.25
CA THR A 21 -27.94 16.63 1.23
C THR A 21 -27.69 16.02 -0.15
N THR A 22 -28.72 16.09 -0.99
CA THR A 22 -28.69 15.78 -2.42
C THR A 22 -27.57 16.55 -3.12
N VAL A 23 -26.60 15.87 -3.72
CA VAL A 23 -25.56 16.51 -4.56
C VAL A 23 -25.99 16.48 -6.04
N PRO A 24 -26.14 17.64 -6.71
CA PRO A 24 -26.35 17.68 -8.15
C PRO A 24 -25.06 17.28 -8.88
N GLN A 25 -25.18 16.29 -9.78
CA GLN A 25 -24.13 15.90 -10.71
C GLN A 25 -23.79 17.09 -11.61
N THR A 26 -22.62 17.69 -11.42
CA THR A 26 -22.04 18.62 -12.39
C THR A 26 -20.56 18.28 -12.50
N SER A 27 -20.13 17.80 -13.66
CA SER A 27 -18.73 17.51 -13.95
C SER A 27 -17.96 18.81 -14.17
N PRO A 28 -16.84 19.07 -13.46
CA PRO A 28 -15.91 20.13 -13.83
C PRO A 28 -14.57 19.53 -14.24
N GLN A 29 -14.29 19.61 -15.54
CA GLN A 29 -12.95 19.45 -16.11
C GLN A 29 -12.11 20.67 -15.69
N LEU A 30 -11.18 20.56 -14.73
CA LEU A 30 -10.30 21.69 -14.35
C LEU A 30 -8.99 21.23 -13.65
N VAL A 31 -7.87 21.61 -14.29
CA VAL A 31 -6.48 21.85 -13.82
C VAL A 31 -5.76 20.78 -12.96
N PRO A 32 -4.50 20.41 -13.28
CA PRO A 32 -3.68 19.55 -12.42
C PRO A 32 -3.29 20.29 -11.12
N SER A 33 -4.21 20.30 -10.17
CA SER A 33 -3.91 20.76 -8.82
C SER A 33 -2.84 19.84 -8.23
N ARG A 34 -1.70 20.43 -7.82
CA ARG A 34 -0.67 19.78 -7.00
C ARG A 34 -1.17 19.35 -5.61
N GLN A 35 -2.47 19.48 -5.36
CA GLN A 35 -3.12 18.93 -4.18
C GLN A 35 -3.81 17.65 -4.63
N PRO A 36 -3.36 16.47 -4.14
CA PRO A 36 -3.98 15.22 -4.53
C PRO A 36 -5.45 15.28 -4.15
N LEU A 37 -6.33 15.20 -5.15
CA LEU A 37 -7.75 14.91 -4.94
C LEU A 37 -7.83 13.77 -3.92
N PRO A 38 -8.58 13.92 -2.80
CA PRO A 38 -8.70 12.87 -1.81
C PRO A 38 -9.36 11.69 -2.49
N LEU A 39 -8.55 10.70 -2.86
CA LEU A 39 -9.01 9.47 -3.44
C LEU A 39 -9.85 8.76 -2.36
N SER A 40 -11.00 8.22 -2.75
CA SER A 40 -11.79 7.38 -1.85
C SER A 40 -10.92 6.22 -1.35
N ALA A 41 -11.15 5.72 -0.13
CA ALA A 41 -10.37 4.62 0.45
C ALA A 41 -10.24 3.40 -0.48
N SER A 42 -11.25 3.14 -1.31
CA SER A 42 -11.22 2.10 -2.35
C SER A 42 -10.26 2.42 -3.51
N GLN A 43 -10.20 3.68 -3.93
CA GLN A 43 -9.32 4.16 -5.01
C GLN A 43 -7.85 4.13 -4.58
N GLU A 44 -7.55 4.51 -3.34
CA GLU A 44 -6.21 4.37 -2.78
C GLU A 44 -5.77 2.91 -2.62
N GLY A 45 -6.73 2.00 -2.39
CA GLY A 45 -6.48 0.56 -2.43
C GLY A 45 -5.96 0.11 -3.80
N GLN A 46 -6.60 0.54 -4.88
CA GLN A 46 -6.17 0.21 -6.25
C GLN A 46 -4.81 0.83 -6.59
N VAL A 47 -4.54 2.06 -6.16
CA VAL A 47 -3.22 2.68 -6.33
C VAL A 47 -2.15 1.88 -5.58
N ARG A 48 -2.44 1.45 -4.34
CA ARG A 48 -1.54 0.58 -3.56
C ARG A 48 -1.29 -0.77 -4.24
N GLU A 49 -2.28 -1.36 -4.90
CA GLU A 49 -2.11 -2.60 -5.65
C GLU A 49 -1.15 -2.43 -6.84
N ILE A 50 -1.31 -1.36 -7.61
CA ILE A 50 -0.41 -1.01 -8.73
C ILE A 50 1.01 -0.77 -8.21
N TYR A 51 1.11 0.01 -7.13
CA TYR A 51 2.36 0.29 -6.44
C TYR A 51 3.07 -1.01 -5.99
N HIS A 52 2.37 -1.89 -5.26
CA HIS A 52 2.94 -3.16 -4.82
C HIS A 52 3.31 -4.08 -6.00
N LYS A 53 2.54 -4.05 -7.09
CA LYS A 53 2.86 -4.81 -8.31
C LYS A 53 4.17 -4.32 -8.92
N ARG A 54 4.40 -3.01 -9.04
CA ARG A 54 5.66 -2.43 -9.52
C ARG A 54 6.83 -2.80 -8.61
N VAL A 55 6.69 -2.67 -7.30
CA VAL A 55 7.75 -3.04 -6.34
C VAL A 55 8.11 -4.52 -6.44
N ARG A 56 7.11 -5.40 -6.50
CA ARG A 56 7.35 -6.86 -6.68
C ARG A 56 8.03 -7.18 -8.00
N ASN A 57 7.71 -6.48 -9.08
CA ASN A 57 8.37 -6.66 -10.36
C ASN A 57 9.84 -6.22 -10.32
N LYS A 58 10.16 -5.11 -9.63
CA LYS A 58 11.54 -4.65 -9.45
C LYS A 58 12.35 -5.60 -8.56
N CYS A 59 11.73 -6.15 -7.52
CA CYS A 59 12.36 -7.09 -6.58
C CYS A 59 12.15 -8.57 -6.94
N ALA A 60 11.83 -8.90 -8.20
CA ALA A 60 11.44 -10.26 -8.58
C ALA A 60 12.54 -11.31 -8.33
N GLU A 61 13.80 -10.95 -8.53
CA GLU A 61 14.95 -11.85 -8.30
C GLU A 61 15.10 -12.24 -6.83
N GLU A 62 15.00 -11.27 -5.91
CA GLU A 62 15.08 -11.51 -4.46
C GLU A 62 13.93 -12.41 -3.97
N VAL A 63 12.72 -12.19 -4.51
CA VAL A 63 11.54 -13.03 -4.21
C VAL A 63 11.75 -14.45 -4.74
N ARG A 64 12.36 -14.63 -5.92
CA ARG A 64 12.68 -15.95 -6.48
C ARG A 64 13.67 -16.71 -5.60
N LEU A 65 14.73 -16.05 -5.14
CA LEU A 65 15.71 -16.67 -4.23
C LEU A 65 15.07 -17.11 -2.91
N PHE A 66 14.22 -16.25 -2.33
CA PHE A 66 13.45 -16.61 -1.13
C PHE A 66 12.51 -17.81 -1.41
N ALA A 67 11.80 -17.81 -2.53
CA ALA A 67 10.91 -18.90 -2.91
C ALA A 67 11.66 -20.22 -3.14
N ALA A 68 12.84 -20.19 -3.78
CA ALA A 68 13.69 -21.36 -3.99
C ALA A 68 14.11 -21.99 -2.65
N CYS A 69 14.53 -21.17 -1.68
CA CYS A 69 14.86 -21.64 -0.33
C CYS A 69 13.63 -22.17 0.43
N ALA A 70 12.46 -21.51 0.28
CA ALA A 70 11.23 -21.87 0.98
C ALA A 70 10.51 -23.11 0.41
N THR A 71 10.78 -23.48 -0.85
CA THR A 71 10.08 -24.59 -1.55
C THR A 71 10.15 -25.92 -0.80
N ASN A 72 11.28 -26.20 -0.11
CA ASN A 72 11.47 -27.45 0.64
C ASN A 72 11.30 -27.31 2.16
N ARG A 73 10.99 -26.10 2.66
CA ARG A 73 11.07 -25.79 4.10
C ARG A 73 9.93 -24.85 4.52
N THR A 74 8.67 -25.26 4.35
CA THR A 74 7.51 -24.41 4.67
C THR A 74 7.45 -23.94 6.14
N PHE A 75 7.74 -24.81 7.11
CA PHE A 75 7.67 -24.47 8.53
C PHE A 75 8.93 -23.79 9.07
N THR A 76 10.10 -24.18 8.57
CA THR A 76 11.40 -23.68 9.06
C THR A 76 12.02 -22.61 8.16
N ALA A 77 11.37 -22.24 7.05
CA ALA A 77 11.76 -21.15 6.14
C ALA A 77 12.11 -19.83 6.84
N PRO A 78 11.34 -19.29 7.80
CA PRO A 78 11.68 -18.00 8.40
C PRO A 78 13.00 -18.02 9.19
N PHE A 79 13.46 -19.19 9.60
CA PHE A 79 14.74 -19.36 10.30
C PHE A 79 15.88 -19.68 9.34
N TYR A 80 15.70 -20.66 8.45
CA TYR A 80 16.74 -21.07 7.51
C TYR A 80 16.93 -20.10 6.34
N CYS A 81 15.85 -19.58 5.77
CA CYS A 81 15.88 -18.62 4.66
C CYS A 81 15.86 -17.17 5.14
N ARG A 82 16.40 -16.92 6.34
CA ARG A 82 16.36 -15.60 6.98
C ARG A 82 17.20 -14.57 6.22
N ALA A 83 18.27 -15.00 5.57
CA ALA A 83 19.13 -14.14 4.75
C ALA A 83 18.35 -13.60 3.55
N GLU A 84 17.76 -14.49 2.76
CA GLU A 84 16.96 -14.21 1.58
C GLU A 84 15.71 -13.39 1.96
N ARG A 85 15.06 -13.73 3.07
CA ARG A 85 13.93 -12.94 3.59
C ARG A 85 14.32 -11.49 3.91
N ARG A 86 15.50 -11.28 4.51
CA ARG A 86 15.99 -9.91 4.77
C ARG A 86 16.30 -9.18 3.47
N GLN A 87 16.87 -9.87 2.49
CA GLN A 87 17.26 -9.28 1.20
C GLN A 87 16.02 -8.85 0.39
N MET A 88 15.02 -9.72 0.30
CA MET A 88 13.71 -9.41 -0.25
C MET A 88 13.07 -8.21 0.45
N ASN A 89 13.04 -8.21 1.78
CA ASN A 89 12.46 -7.09 2.54
C ASN A 89 13.25 -5.79 2.37
N ALA A 90 14.58 -5.86 2.30
CA ALA A 90 15.42 -4.69 2.05
C ALA A 90 15.10 -4.09 0.68
N CYS A 91 14.98 -4.91 -0.37
CA CYS A 91 14.58 -4.45 -1.70
C CYS A 91 13.20 -3.80 -1.68
N MET A 92 12.21 -4.42 -1.03
CA MET A 92 10.86 -3.83 -0.93
C MET A 92 10.85 -2.50 -0.18
N LEU A 93 11.67 -2.35 0.87
CA LEU A 93 11.82 -1.10 1.61
C LEU A 93 12.54 -0.01 0.80
N GLN A 94 13.50 -0.37 -0.06
CA GLN A 94 14.17 0.61 -0.95
C GLN A 94 13.20 1.25 -1.93
N TYR A 95 12.18 0.52 -2.40
CA TYR A 95 11.13 1.05 -3.26
C TYR A 95 9.89 1.53 -2.49
N ALA A 96 9.94 1.53 -1.15
CA ALA A 96 8.95 2.15 -0.25
C ALA A 96 9.03 3.68 -0.21
N ASN A 97 9.27 4.31 -1.36
CA ASN A 97 9.38 5.75 -1.48
C ASN A 97 8.06 6.38 -1.91
N GLN A 98 7.78 7.57 -1.37
CA GLN A 98 6.61 8.37 -1.75
C GLN A 98 6.59 8.66 -3.26
N ALA A 99 7.76 8.90 -3.88
CA ALA A 99 7.90 9.14 -5.31
C ALA A 99 7.36 7.98 -6.18
N GLU A 100 7.53 6.73 -5.74
CA GLU A 100 6.98 5.57 -6.45
C GLU A 100 5.46 5.46 -6.27
N GLN A 101 4.95 5.91 -5.11
CA GLN A 101 3.50 6.00 -4.88
C GLN A 101 2.86 7.11 -5.73
N ASP A 102 3.54 8.24 -5.91
CA ASP A 102 3.08 9.32 -6.78
C ASP A 102 3.11 8.88 -8.25
N ALA A 103 4.16 8.20 -8.70
CA ALA A 103 4.22 7.62 -10.05
C ALA A 103 3.15 6.52 -10.27
N ALA A 104 2.81 5.74 -9.24
CA ALA A 104 1.72 4.77 -9.31
C ALA A 104 0.34 5.46 -9.34
N ARG A 105 0.20 6.59 -8.66
CA ARG A 105 -1.01 7.42 -8.67
C ARG A 105 -1.23 8.02 -10.06
N GLU A 106 -0.18 8.54 -10.69
CA GLU A 106 -0.22 9.03 -12.08
C GLU A 106 -0.63 7.94 -13.07
N GLU A 107 -0.04 6.74 -12.97
CA GLU A 107 -0.43 5.59 -13.80
C GLU A 107 -1.89 5.18 -13.57
N TRP A 108 -2.36 5.18 -12.33
CA TRP A 108 -3.75 4.90 -12.01
C TRP A 108 -4.69 5.94 -12.62
N PHE A 109 -4.34 7.24 -12.53
CA PHE A 109 -5.12 8.30 -13.17
C PHE A 109 -5.15 8.14 -14.69
N ALA A 110 -4.03 7.82 -15.33
CA ALA A 110 -3.96 7.57 -16.78
C ALA A 110 -4.80 6.36 -17.22
N THR A 111 -4.87 5.32 -16.39
CA THR A 111 -5.64 4.10 -16.68
C THR A 111 -7.13 4.23 -16.30
N ARG A 112 -7.49 5.20 -15.46
CA ARG A 112 -8.87 5.43 -15.01
C ARG A 112 -9.80 5.76 -16.17
N ASP A 113 -9.35 6.59 -17.11
CA ASP A 113 -10.18 7.00 -18.26
C ASP A 113 -10.39 5.85 -19.26
N LEU A 114 -9.49 4.87 -19.29
CA LEU A 114 -9.62 3.62 -20.07
C LEU A 114 -10.57 2.60 -19.43
N ARG A 115 -10.92 2.77 -18.14
CA ARG A 115 -11.81 1.86 -17.39
C ARG A 115 -13.25 2.41 -17.27
N ARG A 116 -13.56 3.53 -17.94
CA ARG A 116 -14.90 4.12 -17.98
C ARG A 116 -15.77 3.44 -19.03
#